data_AF-A0A8T5EDT6-F1
#
_entry.id   AF-A0A8T5EDT6-F1
#
_cell.length_a   1.000
_cell.length_b   1.000
_cell.length_c   1.000
_cell.angle_alpha   90.00
_cell.angle_beta   90.00
_cell.angle_gamma   90.00
#
_symmetry.space_group_name_H-M   'P 1'
#
loop_
_entity.id
_entity.type
_entity.pdbx_description
1 polymer ?
#
loop_
_entity_poly.entity_id
_entity_poly.type
_entity_poly.pdbx_seq_one_letter_code
_entity_poly.pdbx_strand_id
1 'polypeptide(L)'
;MSDWKSIIDEAMIEETSNLINAHKLYGEAVNASLAQIQGLMGDIEAAQLMETLYGGLIAYSQQIMTRMRAEEPEIGGVDHAFRAGQAYGVSCVLNHMIDALVDTSGATALAAYDDFSDSLHDEIVLQARGAGLTVELLDAKGELLD
;
A
#
# COMPACT_ATOMS: atom_id res chain seq x y z
N MET A 1 -24.34 8.43 -1.79
CA MET A 1 -22.88 8.44 -1.99
C MET A 1 -22.62 8.26 -3.46
N SER A 2 -21.79 9.12 -4.06
CA SER A 2 -21.24 8.90 -5.40
C SER A 2 -20.39 7.62 -5.37
N ASP A 3 -20.46 6.83 -6.44
CA ASP A 3 -19.54 5.70 -6.60
C ASP A 3 -18.14 6.21 -6.96
N TRP A 4 -17.11 5.42 -6.65
CA TRP A 4 -15.71 5.83 -6.84
C TRP A 4 -15.36 6.21 -8.29
N LYS A 5 -16.06 5.66 -9.31
CA LYS A 5 -15.78 6.02 -10.72
C LYS A 5 -16.20 7.45 -11.00
N SER A 6 -17.39 7.83 -10.53
CA SER A 6 -17.90 9.19 -10.66
C SER A 6 -16.98 10.20 -9.96
N ILE A 7 -16.40 9.84 -8.81
CA ILE A 7 -15.44 10.69 -8.08
C ILE A 7 -14.12 10.83 -8.88
N ILE A 8 -13.63 9.75 -9.51
CA ILE A 8 -12.45 9.81 -10.39
C ILE A 8 -12.73 10.70 -11.61
N ASP A 9 -13.89 10.55 -12.25
CA ASP A 9 -14.27 11.36 -13.41
C ASP A 9 -14.27 12.86 -13.06
N GLU A 10 -14.77 13.22 -11.87
CA GLU A 10 -14.72 14.59 -11.36
C GLU A 10 -13.28 15.06 -11.07
N ALA A 11 -12.47 14.21 -10.44
CA ALA A 11 -11.06 14.50 -10.16
C ALA A 11 -10.27 14.79 -11.44
N MET A 12 -10.48 14.00 -12.50
CA MET A 12 -9.82 14.16 -13.80
C MET A 12 -10.18 15.49 -14.48
N ILE A 13 -11.40 15.99 -14.29
CA ILE A 13 -11.80 17.30 -14.82
C ILE A 13 -11.07 18.41 -14.06
N GLU A 14 -11.07 18.33 -12.73
CA GLU A 14 -10.48 19.32 -11.83
C GLU A 14 -8.95 19.34 -11.88
N GLU A 15 -8.28 18.24 -12.27
CA GLU A 15 -6.82 18.14 -12.33
C GLU A 15 -6.18 19.20 -13.24
N THR A 16 -6.93 19.70 -14.22
CA THR A 16 -6.44 20.75 -15.14
C THR A 16 -6.57 22.18 -14.60
N SER A 17 -7.40 22.40 -13.58
CA SER A 17 -7.81 23.74 -13.12
C SER A 17 -7.60 23.96 -11.61
N ASN A 18 -7.66 22.90 -10.81
CA ASN A 18 -7.61 22.91 -9.35
C ASN A 18 -7.00 21.61 -8.79
N LEU A 19 -5.66 21.55 -8.80
CA LEU A 19 -4.90 20.39 -8.35
C LEU A 19 -5.16 20.00 -6.89
N ILE A 20 -5.40 20.97 -6.00
CA ILE A 20 -5.67 20.69 -4.58
C ILE A 20 -6.99 19.94 -4.43
N ASN A 21 -8.03 20.36 -5.16
CA ASN A 21 -9.32 19.68 -5.12
C ASN A 21 -9.26 18.32 -5.82
N ALA A 22 -8.55 18.20 -6.95
CA ALA A 22 -8.33 16.91 -7.62
C ALA A 22 -7.62 15.90 -6.69
N HIS A 23 -6.57 16.33 -5.98
CA HIS A 23 -5.89 15.50 -4.98
C HIS A 23 -6.85 14.98 -3.90
N LYS A 24 -7.70 15.86 -3.35
CA LYS A 24 -8.72 15.48 -2.37
C LYS A 24 -9.71 14.45 -2.94
N LEU A 25 -10.21 14.67 -4.16
CA LEU A 25 -11.15 13.77 -4.83
C LEU A 25 -10.52 12.39 -5.10
N TYR A 26 -9.26 12.32 -5.50
CA TYR A 26 -8.57 11.04 -5.65
C TYR A 26 -8.48 10.27 -4.32
N GLY A 27 -8.19 10.96 -3.20
CA GLY A 27 -8.25 10.34 -1.88
C GLY A 27 -9.65 9.84 -1.50
N GLU A 28 -10.70 10.60 -1.81
CA GLU A 28 -12.10 10.18 -1.62
C GLU A 28 -12.46 8.96 -2.47
N ALA A 29 -11.98 8.91 -3.71
CA ALA A 29 -12.19 7.77 -4.61
C ALA A 29 -11.53 6.49 -4.08
N VAL A 30 -10.32 6.58 -3.53
CA VAL A 30 -9.64 5.47 -2.86
C VAL A 30 -10.53 4.93 -1.73
N ASN A 31 -10.95 5.79 -0.80
CA ASN A 31 -11.82 5.39 0.32
C ASN A 31 -13.13 4.76 -0.14
N ALA A 32 -13.79 5.35 -1.15
CA ALA A 32 -15.04 4.83 -1.70
C ALA A 32 -14.85 3.45 -2.36
N SER A 33 -13.74 3.24 -3.06
CA SER A 33 -13.43 1.96 -3.71
C SER A 33 -13.15 0.85 -2.70
N LEU A 34 -12.39 1.15 -1.63
CA LEU A 34 -12.07 0.21 -0.56
C LEU A 34 -13.31 -0.17 0.24
N ALA A 35 -14.18 0.80 0.55
CA ALA A 35 -15.45 0.54 1.19
C ALA A 35 -16.34 -0.40 0.33
N GLN A 36 -16.30 -0.25 -1.00
CA GLN A 36 -16.99 -1.17 -1.90
C GLN A 36 -16.38 -2.57 -1.86
N ILE A 37 -15.04 -2.70 -1.89
CA ILE A 37 -14.36 -4.00 -1.76
C ILE A 37 -14.74 -4.67 -0.45
N GLN A 38 -14.67 -3.95 0.68
CA GLN A 38 -15.03 -4.48 2.00
C GLN A 38 -16.46 -5.03 2.03
N GLY A 39 -17.41 -4.35 1.37
CA GLY A 39 -18.79 -4.81 1.26
C GLY A 39 -18.95 -6.12 0.47
N LEU A 40 -17.99 -6.45 -0.41
CA LEU A 40 -17.97 -7.69 -1.20
C LEU A 40 -17.26 -8.84 -0.47
N MET A 41 -16.41 -8.56 0.52
CA MET A 41 -15.62 -9.57 1.23
C MET A 41 -16.44 -10.47 2.17
N GLY A 42 -17.76 -10.33 2.22
CA GLY A 42 -18.63 -11.36 2.82
C GLY A 42 -18.73 -12.63 1.96
N ASP A 43 -18.38 -12.53 0.67
CA ASP A 43 -18.29 -13.67 -0.23
C ASP A 43 -16.91 -14.35 -0.13
N ILE A 44 -16.90 -15.69 -0.01
CA ILE A 44 -15.67 -16.45 0.21
C ILE A 44 -14.72 -16.40 -0.99
N GLU A 45 -15.25 -16.39 -2.22
CA GLU A 45 -14.42 -16.30 -3.43
C GLU A 45 -13.79 -14.91 -3.51
N ALA A 46 -14.55 -13.86 -3.18
CA ALA A 46 -14.02 -12.49 -3.10
C ALA A 46 -12.92 -12.37 -2.03
N ALA A 47 -13.13 -12.94 -0.83
CA ALA A 47 -12.14 -12.94 0.24
C ALA A 47 -10.86 -13.68 -0.17
N GLN A 48 -10.98 -14.86 -0.80
CA GLN A 48 -9.83 -15.63 -1.30
C GLN A 48 -9.06 -14.93 -2.41
N LEU A 49 -9.75 -14.21 -3.30
CA LEU A 49 -9.11 -13.39 -4.33
C LEU A 49 -8.29 -12.26 -3.71
N MET A 50 -8.83 -11.59 -2.68
CA MET A 50 -8.10 -10.56 -1.94
C MET A 50 -6.90 -11.15 -1.18
N GLU A 51 -7.08 -12.25 -0.46
CA GLU A 51 -5.99 -12.97 0.20
C GLU A 51 -4.86 -13.33 -0.78
N THR A 52 -5.21 -13.81 -1.96
CA THR A 52 -4.24 -14.18 -3.00
C THR A 52 -3.47 -12.96 -3.52
N LEU A 53 -4.17 -11.84 -3.74
CA LEU A 53 -3.54 -10.58 -4.14
C LEU A 53 -2.55 -10.08 -3.08
N TYR A 54 -2.97 -10.08 -1.81
CA TYR A 54 -2.12 -9.72 -0.67
C TYR A 54 -0.86 -10.57 -0.59
N GLY A 55 -1.02 -11.89 -0.61
CA GLY A 55 0.11 -12.83 -0.57
C GLY A 55 1.10 -12.59 -1.70
N GLY A 56 0.61 -12.28 -2.91
CA GLY A 56 1.45 -11.95 -4.07
C GLY A 56 2.25 -10.66 -3.88
N LEU A 57 1.62 -9.60 -3.40
CA LEU A 57 2.27 -8.31 -3.14
C LEU A 57 3.32 -8.41 -2.01
N ILE A 58 2.99 -9.10 -0.92
CA ILE A 58 3.92 -9.38 0.18
C ILE A 58 5.15 -10.15 -0.33
N ALA A 59 4.93 -11.22 -1.10
CA ALA A 59 6.02 -12.02 -1.65
C ALA A 59 6.92 -11.19 -2.59
N TYR A 60 6.33 -10.30 -3.38
CA TYR A 60 7.07 -9.40 -4.27
C TYR A 60 7.93 -8.38 -3.49
N SER A 61 7.37 -7.72 -2.47
CA SER A 61 8.12 -6.82 -1.58
C SER A 61 9.30 -7.55 -0.94
N GLN A 62 9.07 -8.77 -0.43
CA GLN A 62 10.11 -9.57 0.19
C GLN A 62 11.18 -10.03 -0.81
N GLN A 63 10.80 -10.31 -2.07
CA GLN A 63 11.73 -10.64 -3.14
C GLN A 63 12.71 -9.47 -3.40
N ILE A 64 12.20 -8.23 -3.47
CA ILE A 64 13.03 -7.03 -3.64
C ILE A 64 13.98 -6.87 -2.46
N MET A 65 13.45 -6.95 -1.23
CA MET A 65 14.23 -6.79 0.00
C MET A 65 15.32 -7.85 0.14
N THR A 66 15.02 -9.10 -0.19
CA THR A 66 15.99 -10.19 -0.16
C THR A 66 17.08 -9.98 -1.21
N ARG A 67 16.71 -9.56 -2.42
CA ARG A 67 17.66 -9.29 -3.50
C ARG A 67 18.56 -8.10 -3.18
N MET A 68 18.01 -7.03 -2.62
CA MET A 68 18.77 -5.86 -2.16
C MET A 68 19.85 -6.27 -1.15
N ARG A 69 19.49 -7.10 -0.15
CA ARG A 69 20.45 -7.65 0.83
C ARG A 69 21.53 -8.52 0.19
N ALA A 70 21.21 -9.23 -0.89
CA ALA A 70 22.12 -10.17 -1.54
C ALA A 70 23.08 -9.51 -2.54
N GLU A 71 22.63 -8.49 -3.28
CA GLU A 71 23.36 -7.94 -4.43
C GLU A 71 24.24 -6.73 -4.08
N GLU A 72 23.81 -5.82 -3.21
CA GLU A 72 24.63 -4.65 -2.81
C GLU A 72 24.28 -4.16 -1.39
N PRO A 73 25.14 -4.41 -0.39
CA PRO A 73 24.90 -4.02 1.01
C PRO A 73 25.26 -2.57 1.32
N GLU A 74 25.78 -1.80 0.35
CA GLU A 74 26.19 -0.42 0.58
C GLU A 74 24.95 0.49 0.64
N ILE A 75 24.47 0.65 1.86
CA ILE A 75 23.34 1.52 2.22
C ILE A 75 23.58 2.93 1.65
N GLY A 76 22.58 3.48 0.96
CA GLY A 76 22.63 4.82 0.39
C GLY A 76 23.19 4.93 -1.03
N GLY A 77 23.65 3.82 -1.64
CA GLY A 77 23.95 3.77 -3.06
C GLY A 77 22.69 3.95 -3.93
N VAL A 78 22.87 4.28 -5.22
CA VAL A 78 21.75 4.50 -6.17
C VAL A 78 20.86 3.24 -6.28
N ASP A 79 21.48 2.06 -6.37
CA ASP A 79 20.76 0.79 -6.49
C ASP A 79 20.05 0.41 -5.19
N HIS A 80 20.65 0.69 -4.03
CA HIS A 80 20.01 0.52 -2.71
C HIS A 80 18.80 1.45 -2.58
N ALA A 81 18.96 2.74 -2.90
CA ALA A 81 17.88 3.72 -2.82
C ALA A 81 16.73 3.42 -3.79
N PHE A 82 17.03 2.99 -5.01
CA PHE A 82 16.01 2.60 -5.98
C PHE A 82 15.19 1.40 -5.50
N ARG A 83 15.85 0.36 -4.96
CA ARG A 83 15.19 -0.85 -4.46
C ARG A 83 14.43 -0.58 -3.16
N ALA A 84 14.97 0.24 -2.26
CA ALA A 84 14.29 0.68 -1.05
C ALA A 84 13.02 1.46 -1.41
N GLY A 85 13.08 2.40 -2.36
CA GLY A 85 11.92 3.12 -2.85
C GLY A 85 10.88 2.21 -3.54
N GLN A 86 11.34 1.23 -4.31
CA GLN A 86 10.45 0.25 -4.95
C GLN A 86 9.70 -0.59 -3.91
N ALA A 87 10.41 -1.12 -2.90
CA ALA A 87 9.80 -1.89 -1.82
C ALA A 87 8.84 -1.02 -0.99
N TYR A 88 9.23 0.22 -0.70
CA TYR A 88 8.43 1.19 0.05
C TYR A 88 7.12 1.53 -0.66
N GLY A 89 7.14 1.75 -1.98
CA GLY A 89 5.92 2.00 -2.74
C GLY A 89 4.92 0.85 -2.66
N VAL A 90 5.38 -0.41 -2.73
CA VAL A 90 4.49 -1.58 -2.62
C VAL A 90 3.98 -1.75 -1.19
N SER A 91 4.83 -1.55 -0.18
CA SER A 91 4.40 -1.65 1.21
C SER A 91 3.42 -0.56 1.61
N CYS A 92 3.52 0.65 1.05
CA CYS A 92 2.52 1.70 1.24
C CYS A 92 1.15 1.33 0.63
N VAL A 93 1.14 0.71 -0.55
CA VAL A 93 -0.12 0.24 -1.15
C VAL A 93 -0.77 -0.80 -0.23
N LEU A 94 -0.02 -1.80 0.22
CA LEU A 94 -0.52 -2.82 1.15
C LEU A 94 -1.08 -2.19 2.43
N ASN A 95 -0.27 -1.38 3.11
CA ASN A 95 -0.53 -0.95 4.48
C ASN A 95 -1.39 0.31 4.59
N HIS A 96 -1.58 1.08 3.53
CA HIS A 96 -2.36 2.33 3.61
C HIS A 96 -3.58 2.31 2.72
N MET A 97 -3.53 1.58 1.59
CA MET A 97 -4.72 1.41 0.78
C MET A 97 -5.51 0.18 1.23
N ILE A 98 -4.86 -0.94 1.55
CA ILE A 98 -5.60 -2.19 1.68
C ILE A 98 -5.78 -2.63 3.15
N ASP A 99 -4.89 -2.27 4.09
CA ASP A 99 -4.93 -2.56 5.56
C ASP A 99 -6.33 -2.45 6.20
N ALA A 100 -7.18 -1.55 5.72
CA ALA A 100 -8.57 -1.40 6.21
C ALA A 100 -9.50 -2.58 5.86
N LEU A 101 -9.06 -3.54 5.05
CA LEU A 101 -9.84 -4.68 4.59
C LEU A 101 -9.76 -5.87 5.55
N VAL A 102 -10.90 -6.23 6.14
CA VAL A 102 -11.01 -7.35 7.09
C VAL A 102 -11.83 -8.50 6.50
N ASP A 103 -11.29 -9.71 6.57
CA ASP A 103 -12.07 -10.93 6.31
C ASP A 103 -13.05 -11.19 7.46
N THR A 104 -14.29 -10.75 7.26
CA THR A 104 -15.37 -10.94 8.23
C THR A 104 -15.85 -12.39 8.35
N SER A 105 -15.50 -13.26 7.39
CA SER A 105 -15.89 -14.67 7.39
C SER A 105 -14.96 -15.54 8.24
N GLY A 106 -13.72 -15.08 8.47
CA GLY A 106 -12.67 -15.85 9.14
C GLY A 106 -12.19 -17.08 8.36
N ALA A 107 -12.48 -17.13 7.06
CA ALA A 107 -12.15 -18.27 6.19
C ALA A 107 -10.76 -18.17 5.56
N THR A 108 -10.13 -17.00 5.62
CA THR A 108 -8.81 -16.70 5.03
C THR A 108 -7.77 -16.39 6.11
N ALA A 109 -6.50 -16.37 5.73
CA ALA A 109 -5.40 -15.92 6.58
C ALA A 109 -5.14 -14.40 6.46
N LEU A 110 -6.10 -13.62 5.95
CA LEU A 110 -5.90 -12.20 5.62
C LEU A 110 -5.36 -11.39 6.81
N ALA A 111 -5.91 -11.59 8.01
CA ALA A 111 -5.43 -10.92 9.22
C ALA A 111 -3.97 -11.26 9.58
N ALA A 112 -3.53 -12.50 9.33
CA ALA A 112 -2.14 -12.87 9.58
C ALA A 112 -1.18 -12.30 8.53
N TYR A 113 -1.65 -12.12 7.29
CA TYR A 113 -0.89 -11.44 6.25
C TYR A 113 -0.80 -9.94 6.49
N ASP A 114 -1.85 -9.33 7.05
CA ASP A 114 -1.89 -7.93 7.47
C ASP A 114 -0.81 -7.65 8.55
N ASP A 115 -0.83 -8.43 9.64
CA ASP A 115 0.20 -8.37 10.69
C ASP A 115 1.61 -8.57 10.14
N PHE A 116 1.78 -9.47 9.17
CA PHE A 116 3.07 -9.70 8.53
C PHE A 116 3.49 -8.52 7.63
N SER A 117 2.56 -7.93 6.89
CA SER A 117 2.84 -6.75 6.07
C SER A 117 3.21 -5.52 6.90
N ASP A 118 2.62 -5.35 8.09
CA ASP A 118 3.05 -4.33 9.07
C ASP A 118 4.52 -4.50 9.45
N SER A 119 4.89 -5.69 9.90
CA SER A 119 6.27 -5.98 10.26
C SER A 119 7.24 -5.79 9.10
N LEU A 120 6.82 -6.11 7.88
CA LEU A 120 7.62 -5.93 6.67
C LEU A 120 7.77 -4.44 6.33
N HIS A 121 6.69 -3.65 6.46
CA HIS A 121 6.70 -2.22 6.20
C HIS A 121 7.68 -1.49 7.12
N ASP A 122 7.69 -1.83 8.42
CA ASP A 122 8.64 -1.28 9.37
C ASP A 122 10.10 -1.58 8.98
N GLU A 123 10.39 -2.79 8.49
CA GLU A 123 11.73 -3.13 7.97
C GLU A 123 12.09 -2.28 6.74
N ILE A 124 11.14 -2.07 5.83
CA ILE A 124 11.33 -1.28 4.61
C ILE A 124 11.54 0.20 4.93
N VAL A 125 10.82 0.77 5.90
CA VAL A 125 11.01 2.14 6.39
C VAL A 125 12.44 2.35 6.88
N LEU A 126 13.02 1.39 7.60
CA LEU A 126 14.42 1.46 8.03
C LEU A 126 15.38 1.52 6.82
N GLN A 127 15.09 0.76 5.75
CA GLN A 127 15.88 0.80 4.52
C GLN A 127 15.71 2.13 3.78
N ALA A 128 14.47 2.65 3.69
CA ALA A 128 14.17 3.93 3.06
C ALA A 128 14.93 5.08 3.76
N ARG A 129 14.89 5.13 5.10
CA ARG A 129 15.66 6.09 5.90
C ARG A 129 17.17 5.93 5.67
N GLY A 130 17.67 4.69 5.67
CA GLY A 130 19.07 4.39 5.37
C GLY A 130 19.49 4.87 3.97
N ALA A 131 18.59 4.80 3.00
CA ALA A 131 18.79 5.30 1.64
C ALA A 131 18.68 6.84 1.52
N GLY A 132 18.36 7.55 2.59
CA GLY A 132 18.14 9.00 2.57
C GLY A 132 16.77 9.41 2.03
N LEU A 133 15.82 8.48 1.87
CA LEU A 133 14.41 8.80 1.61
C LEU A 133 13.78 9.21 2.95
N THR A 134 13.48 10.51 3.13
CA THR A 134 13.01 11.03 4.43
C THR A 134 11.79 11.93 4.35
N VAL A 135 11.32 12.28 3.15
CA VAL A 135 10.15 13.15 2.97
C VAL A 135 8.89 12.28 2.98
N GLU A 136 7.94 12.63 3.84
CA GLU A 136 6.61 12.02 3.91
C GLU A 136 6.62 10.49 4.03
N LEU A 137 7.58 9.95 4.80
CA LEU A 137 7.53 8.53 5.15
C LEU A 137 6.35 8.29 6.10
N LEU A 138 5.63 7.20 5.87
CA LEU A 138 4.49 6.76 6.66
C LEU A 138 4.87 5.52 7.46
N ASP A 139 4.26 5.36 8.63
CA ASP A 139 4.33 4.12 9.40
C ASP A 139 3.38 3.08 8.80
N ALA A 140 3.41 1.86 9.31
CA ALA A 140 2.55 0.78 8.84
C ALA A 140 1.04 1.09 8.93
N LYS A 141 0.61 2.15 9.66
CA LYS A 141 -0.79 2.58 9.77
C LYS A 141 -1.11 3.82 8.94
N GLY A 142 -0.18 4.26 8.10
CA GLY A 142 -0.35 5.37 7.19
C GLY A 142 -0.20 6.74 7.85
N GLU A 143 0.33 6.78 9.08
CA GLU A 143 0.60 8.03 9.79
C GLU A 143 2.02 8.51 9.49
N LEU A 144 2.23 9.83 9.42
CA LEU A 144 3.55 10.40 9.15
C LEU A 144 4.54 10.02 10.25
N LEU A 145 5.72 9.54 9.82
CA LEU A 145 6.84 9.24 10.70
C LEU A 145 7.61 10.52 11.05
N ASP A 146 7.74 10.78 12.36
CA ASP A 146 8.61 11.82 12.93
C ASP A 146 10.11 11.58 12.64
#